data_AF-A0AAW2HQ43-F1
#
_entry.id   AF-A0AAW2HQ43-F1
#
_cell.length_a   1.000
_cell.length_b   1.000
_cell.length_c   1.000
_cell.angle_alpha   90.00
_cell.angle_beta   90.00
_cell.angle_gamma   90.00
#
_symmetry.space_group_name_H-M   'P 1'
#
loop_
_entity.id
_entity.type
_entity.pdbx_description
1 polymer ?
#
loop_
_entity_poly.entity_id
_entity_poly.type
_entity_poly.pdbx_seq_one_letter_code
_entity_poly.pdbx_strand_id
1 'polypeptide(L)'
;MAILVCDYELDGEVLYAVKWYKDDEEFYRFVPKSNPPQHSYKVDGIKVDVSSYKLLQHQLSDSKQVALRAVNLKSSGLYRCEVSAEAPSFASAQNEGRMDVVCKCECMRPVFFPYRGRKCLNSNF
;
A
#
# COMPACT_ATOMS: atom_id res chain seq x y z
N MET A 1 -8.44 -4.68 -4.04
CA MET A 1 -7.50 -3.54 -4.08
C MET A 1 -7.76 -2.68 -2.85
N ALA A 2 -6.75 -1.98 -2.34
CA ALA A 2 -6.91 -0.99 -1.28
C ALA A 2 -6.16 0.29 -1.68
N ILE A 3 -6.64 1.45 -1.24
CA ILE A 3 -6.02 2.74 -1.52
C ILE A 3 -5.66 3.36 -0.18
N LEU A 4 -4.39 3.69 -0.02
CA LEU A 4 -3.88 4.45 1.11
C LEU A 4 -3.80 5.91 0.70
N VAL A 5 -4.26 6.82 1.54
CA VAL A 5 -4.26 8.27 1.27
C VAL A 5 -3.52 8.96 2.40
N CYS A 6 -2.58 9.83 2.04
CA CYS A 6 -1.87 10.72 2.95
C CYS A 6 -2.09 12.13 2.43
N ASP A 7 -2.99 12.86 3.08
CA ASP A 7 -3.23 14.26 2.75
C ASP A 7 -2.28 15.14 3.55
N TYR A 8 -1.64 16.07 2.85
CA TYR A 8 -0.66 16.99 3.41
C TYR A 8 -0.71 18.32 2.69
N GLU A 9 -0.35 19.37 3.43
CA GLU A 9 -0.22 20.75 2.98
C GLU A 9 1.18 21.23 3.33
N LEU A 10 1.88 21.85 2.37
CA LEU A 10 3.27 22.29 2.53
C LEU A 10 3.40 23.79 2.80
N ASP A 11 2.29 24.54 2.91
CA ASP A 11 2.25 25.98 3.20
C ASP A 11 3.28 26.83 2.40
N GLY A 12 3.49 26.49 1.12
CA GLY A 12 4.45 27.17 0.24
C GLY A 12 5.86 26.56 0.19
N GLU A 13 6.14 25.54 0.99
CA GLU A 13 7.38 24.76 0.95
C GLU A 13 7.41 23.75 -0.21
N VAL A 14 8.61 23.30 -0.58
CA VAL A 14 8.81 22.33 -1.65
C VAL A 14 8.87 20.93 -1.06
N LEU A 15 8.11 19.99 -1.65
CA LEU A 15 8.15 18.58 -1.27
C LEU A 15 9.53 17.99 -1.55
N TYR A 16 10.20 17.47 -0.53
CA TYR A 16 11.41 16.67 -0.71
C TYR A 16 11.06 15.22 -1.03
N ALA A 17 10.27 14.57 -0.16
CA ALA A 17 9.88 13.18 -0.32
C ALA A 17 8.60 12.83 0.45
N VAL A 18 7.86 11.85 -0.07
CA VAL A 18 6.82 11.13 0.67
C VAL A 18 7.25 9.68 0.79
N LYS A 19 7.28 9.14 1.99
CA LYS A 19 7.64 7.75 2.27
C LYS A 19 6.48 7.04 2.93
N TRP A 20 6.36 5.76 2.64
CA TRP A 20 5.32 4.90 3.16
C TRP A 20 5.93 3.65 3.77
N TYR A 21 5.47 3.35 4.98
CA TYR A 21 5.94 2.25 5.80
C TYR A 21 4.79 1.32 6.15
N LYS A 22 5.07 0.02 6.20
CA LYS A 22 4.21 -1.01 6.79
C LYS A 22 5.01 -1.67 7.90
N ASP A 23 4.51 -1.62 9.13
CA ASP A 23 5.16 -2.21 10.30
C ASP A 23 6.65 -1.80 10.40
N ASP A 24 6.93 -0.51 10.20
CA ASP A 24 8.26 0.11 10.16
C ASP A 24 9.16 -0.27 8.95
N GLU A 25 8.67 -1.07 8.00
CA GLU A 25 9.38 -1.36 6.74
C GLU A 25 8.94 -0.44 5.60
N GLU A 26 9.88 0.27 4.98
CA GLU A 26 9.62 1.13 3.81
C GLU A 26 9.20 0.27 2.61
N PHE A 27 8.01 0.51 2.05
CA PHE A 27 7.53 -0.22 0.88
C PHE A 27 7.32 0.67 -0.34
N TYR A 28 7.17 1.99 -0.15
CA TYR A 28 6.99 2.93 -1.24
C TYR A 28 7.57 4.30 -0.89
N ARG A 29 8.19 4.95 -1.88
CA ARG A 29 8.77 6.27 -1.76
C ARG A 29 8.56 7.07 -3.03
N PHE A 30 8.10 8.31 -2.86
CA PHE A 30 7.92 9.30 -3.91
C PHE A 30 8.88 10.47 -3.69
N VAL A 31 9.76 10.72 -4.65
CA VAL A 31 10.72 11.84 -4.66
C VAL A 31 10.60 12.56 -6.00
N PRO A 32 9.98 13.76 -6.07
CA PRO A 32 9.77 14.47 -7.33
C PRO A 32 11.04 14.70 -8.14
N LYS A 33 12.17 14.90 -7.44
CA LYS A 33 13.48 15.18 -8.04
C LYS A 33 14.23 13.93 -8.50
N SER A 34 13.76 12.73 -8.16
CA SER A 34 14.39 11.47 -8.55
C SER A 34 13.90 11.01 -9.93
N ASN A 35 14.72 10.23 -10.62
CA ASN A 35 14.33 9.55 -11.86
C ASN A 35 14.63 8.05 -11.75
N PRO A 36 13.61 7.17 -11.63
CA PRO A 36 12.18 7.50 -11.60
C PRO A 36 11.78 8.20 -10.29
N PRO A 37 10.71 9.01 -10.29
CA PRO A 37 10.24 9.68 -9.07
C PRO A 37 9.64 8.72 -8.05
N GLN A 38 9.33 7.49 -8.45
CA GLN A 38 8.65 6.50 -7.64
C GLN A 38 9.51 5.27 -7.49
N HIS A 39 9.67 4.83 -6.25
CA HIS A 39 10.41 3.65 -5.88
C HIS A 39 9.52 2.77 -5.01
N SER A 40 9.42 1.49 -5.36
CA SER A 40 8.72 0.49 -4.55
C SER A 40 9.70 -0.57 -4.09
N TYR A 41 9.59 -0.95 -2.82
CA TYR A 41 10.35 -2.01 -2.21
C TYR A 41 9.47 -3.23 -1.96
N LYS A 42 10.09 -4.41 -1.96
CA LYS A 42 9.37 -5.66 -1.73
C LYS A 42 9.21 -5.88 -0.23
N VAL A 43 7.96 -5.77 0.25
CA VAL A 43 7.57 -6.09 1.62
C VAL A 43 6.52 -7.21 1.58
N ASP A 44 6.54 -8.12 2.55
CA ASP A 44 5.59 -9.24 2.57
C ASP A 44 4.15 -8.73 2.70
N GLY A 45 3.25 -9.29 1.87
CA GLY A 45 1.86 -8.82 1.79
C GLY A 45 1.66 -7.48 1.06
N ILE A 46 2.70 -6.81 0.56
CA ILE A 46 2.58 -5.56 -0.19
C ILE A 46 2.88 -5.77 -1.67
N LYS A 47 1.94 -5.34 -2.52
CA LYS A 47 2.16 -5.19 -3.96
C LYS A 47 1.63 -3.85 -4.39
N VAL A 48 2.53 -2.89 -4.56
CA VAL A 48 2.16 -1.54 -5.00
C VAL A 48 1.92 -1.54 -6.51
N ASP A 49 0.86 -0.85 -6.93
CA ASP A 49 0.65 -0.54 -8.34
C ASP A 49 1.54 0.62 -8.77
N VAL A 50 2.81 0.32 -9.00
CA VAL A 50 3.73 1.23 -9.69
C VAL A 50 3.72 0.81 -11.15
N SER A 51 2.77 1.32 -11.93
CA SER A 51 2.79 1.14 -13.38
C SER A 51 4.03 1.88 -13.90
N SER A 52 5.11 1.14 -14.08
CA SER A 52 6.46 1.61 -14.41
C SER A 52 6.58 2.26 -15.80
N TYR A 53 5.47 2.42 -16.51
CA TYR A 53 5.43 3.01 -17.84
C TYR A 53 4.32 4.06 -17.89
N LYS A 54 4.73 5.31 -18.08
CA LYS A 54 3.92 6.51 -18.29
C LYS A 54 2.95 6.43 -19.50
N LEU A 55 2.89 5.29 -20.21
CA LEU A 55 2.15 5.14 -21.47
C LEU A 55 0.71 4.62 -21.29
N LEU A 56 0.28 4.23 -20.09
CA LEU A 56 -1.14 3.99 -19.83
C LEU A 56 -1.62 4.89 -18.69
N GLN A 57 -2.60 5.73 -19.00
CA GLN A 57 -3.26 6.75 -18.17
C GLN A 57 -3.93 6.24 -16.87
N HIS A 58 -3.54 5.08 -16.35
CA HIS A 58 -4.12 4.47 -15.14
C HIS A 58 -3.09 4.27 -14.04
N GLN A 59 -2.27 5.29 -13.80
CA GLN A 59 -1.43 5.31 -12.62
C GLN A 59 -2.28 5.71 -11.40
N LEU A 60 -2.51 4.77 -10.49
CA LEU A 60 -3.27 5.00 -9.26
C LEU A 60 -2.40 5.40 -8.06
N SER A 61 -1.08 5.20 -8.14
CA SER A 61 -0.13 5.57 -7.09
C SER A 61 0.61 6.85 -7.43
N ASP A 62 0.44 7.87 -6.61
CA ASP A 62 1.01 9.21 -6.71
C ASP A 62 1.66 9.61 -5.37
N SER A 63 2.04 10.88 -5.23
CA SER A 63 2.56 11.48 -4.01
C SER A 63 1.61 11.37 -2.82
N LYS A 64 0.30 11.57 -3.04
CA LYS A 64 -0.73 11.59 -1.98
C LYS A 64 -1.43 10.25 -1.77
N GLN A 65 -1.39 9.35 -2.75
CA GLN A 65 -2.15 8.11 -2.70
C GLN A 65 -1.33 6.93 -3.20
N VAL A 66 -1.47 5.77 -2.56
CA VAL A 66 -0.79 4.54 -2.96
C VAL A 66 -1.81 3.43 -3.09
N ALA A 67 -1.86 2.81 -4.28
CA ALA A 67 -2.77 1.71 -4.56
C ALA A 67 -2.08 0.36 -4.35
N LEU A 68 -2.62 -0.43 -3.43
CA LEU A 68 -2.19 -1.80 -3.17
C LEU A 68 -3.03 -2.79 -3.99
N ARG A 69 -2.34 -3.59 -4.82
CA ARG A 69 -2.91 -4.71 -5.59
C ARG A 69 -2.80 -6.02 -4.81
N ALA A 70 -3.72 -6.95 -5.09
CA ALA A 70 -3.74 -8.29 -4.50
C ALA A 70 -3.56 -8.32 -2.97
N VAL A 71 -4.26 -7.43 -2.28
CA VAL A 71 -4.32 -7.34 -0.82
C VAL A 71 -4.79 -8.68 -0.23
N ASN A 72 -4.04 -9.21 0.74
CA ASN A 72 -4.30 -10.49 1.39
C ASN A 72 -4.22 -10.32 2.92
N LEU A 73 -4.40 -11.41 3.67
CA LEU A 73 -4.33 -11.38 5.14
C LEU A 73 -3.01 -10.80 5.68
N LYS A 74 -1.90 -11.01 4.95
CA LYS A 74 -0.57 -10.48 5.31
C LYS A 74 -0.41 -8.99 5.06
N SER A 75 -1.28 -8.40 4.24
CA SER A 75 -1.34 -6.94 4.07
C SER A 75 -1.90 -6.25 5.31
N SER A 76 -2.42 -6.97 6.30
CA SER A 76 -2.79 -6.36 7.58
C SER A 76 -1.54 -5.84 8.30
N GLY A 77 -1.64 -4.69 8.95
CA GLY A 77 -0.51 -4.07 9.64
C GLY A 77 -0.74 -2.60 9.96
N LEU A 78 0.29 -1.98 10.54
CA LEU A 78 0.34 -0.55 10.79
C LEU A 78 0.98 0.15 9.60
N TYR A 79 0.24 1.06 8.98
CA TYR A 79 0.70 1.83 7.84
C TYR A 79 1.03 3.24 8.28
N ARG A 80 2.18 3.76 7.85
CA ARG A 80 2.60 5.12 8.20
C ARG A 80 3.01 5.86 6.95
N CYS A 81 2.54 7.10 6.81
CA CYS A 81 3.07 8.04 5.83
C CYS A 81 3.96 9.07 6.51
N GLU A 82 5.10 9.36 5.90
CA GLU A 82 6.02 10.42 6.30
C GLU A 82 6.19 11.38 5.12
N VAL A 83 5.91 12.66 5.36
CA VAL A 83 6.06 13.74 4.39
C VAL A 83 7.20 14.63 4.86
N SER A 84 8.14 14.93 3.97
CA SER A 84 9.28 15.79 4.26
C SER A 84 9.35 16.95 3.27
N ALA A 85 9.54 18.16 3.79
CA ALA A 85 9.83 19.36 3.05
C ALA A 85 11.33 19.49 2.77
N GLU A 86 11.66 20.31 1.77
CA GLU A 86 13.03 20.60 1.37
C GLU A 86 13.69 21.67 2.26
N ALA A 87 14.99 21.88 2.08
CA ALA A 87 15.69 23.04 2.61
C ALA A 87 14.92 24.34 2.28
N PRO A 88 14.84 25.31 3.20
CA PRO A 88 15.66 25.42 4.42
C PRO A 88 15.04 24.83 5.70
N SER A 89 13.74 24.54 5.73
CA SER A 89 13.06 24.10 6.96
C SER A 89 13.35 22.64 7.30
N PHE A 90 13.53 21.78 6.29
CA PHE A 90 13.65 20.33 6.44
C PHE A 90 12.54 19.75 7.34
N ALA A 91 11.36 20.39 7.35
CA ALA A 91 10.25 19.99 8.19
C ALA A 91 9.77 18.59 7.79
N SER A 92 9.49 17.73 8.76
CA SER A 92 8.92 16.41 8.53
C SER A 92 7.72 16.17 9.42
N ALA A 93 6.68 15.59 8.84
CA ALA A 93 5.47 15.19 9.53
C ALA A 93 5.15 13.74 9.17
N GLN A 94 4.64 12.98 10.13
CA GLN A 94 4.24 11.59 9.93
C GLN A 94 2.93 11.31 10.63
N ASN A 95 2.15 10.39 10.05
CA ASN A 95 0.94 9.88 10.68
C ASN A 95 0.79 8.40 10.36
N GLU A 96 0.13 7.66 11.25
CA GLU A 96 -0.02 6.21 11.16
C GLU A 96 -1.48 5.77 11.30
N GLY A 97 -1.83 4.69 10.62
CA GLY A 97 -3.16 4.11 10.57
C GLY A 97 -3.09 2.59 10.45
N ARG A 98 -3.92 1.90 11.23
CA ARG A 98 -3.99 0.43 11.19
C ARG A 98 -4.96 -0.04 10.12
N MET A 99 -4.52 -0.99 9.30
CA MET A 99 -5.37 -1.67 8.32
C MET A 99 -5.45 -3.15 8.68
N ASP A 100 -6.66 -3.67 8.85
CA ASP A 100 -6.92 -5.09 9.09
C ASP A 100 -7.66 -5.69 7.89
N VAL A 101 -7.07 -6.74 7.29
CA VAL A 101 -7.69 -7.48 6.18
C VAL A 101 -8.39 -8.70 6.76
N VAL A 102 -9.71 -8.70 6.69
CA VAL A 102 -10.53 -9.81 7.16
C VAL A 102 -10.91 -10.72 6.00
N CYS A 103 -10.65 -12.02 6.14
CA CYS A 103 -11.23 -13.01 5.26
C CYS A 103 -12.70 -13.21 5.69
N LYS A 104 -13.63 -12.76 4.85
CA LYS A 104 -15.02 -13.20 4.99
C LYS A 104 -15.11 -14.63 4.45
N CYS A 105 -14.88 -15.60 5.33
CA CYS A 105 -15.37 -16.95 5.08
C CYS A 105 -16.90 -16.87 5.05
N GLU A 106 -17.53 -16.96 3.88
CA GLU A 106 -18.96 -17.28 3.76
C GLU A 106 -19.26 -18.75 4.14
N CYS A 107 -18.46 -19.33 5.05
CA CYS A 107 -18.61 -20.69 5.56
C CYS A 107 -19.67 -20.81 6.67
N MET A 108 -20.42 -19.75 6.99
CA MET A 108 -21.55 -19.81 7.93
C MET A 108 -22.92 -19.80 7.24
N ARG A 109 -23.03 -20.24 5.99
CA ARG A 109 -24.29 -20.90 5.61
C ARG A 109 -24.24 -22.30 6.21
N PRO A 110 -25.14 -22.70 7.12
CA PRO A 110 -25.23 -24.08 7.58
C PRO A 110 -25.66 -24.93 6.39
N VAL A 111 -24.69 -25.39 5.60
CA VAL A 111 -24.93 -26.42 4.60
C VAL A 111 -24.70 -27.74 5.31
N PHE A 112 -25.78 -28.43 5.62
CA PHE A 112 -25.74 -29.85 5.96
C PHE A 112 -25.15 -30.60 4.78
N PHE A 113 -23.83 -30.80 4.77
CA PHE A 113 -23.21 -31.78 3.88
C PHE A 113 -23.12 -33.10 4.64
N PRO A 114 -23.72 -34.19 4.13
CA PRO A 114 -23.46 -35.52 4.68
C PRO A 114 -21.97 -35.83 4.46
N TYR A 115 -21.31 -36.34 5.51
CA TYR A 115 -19.91 -36.71 5.51
C TYR A 115 -19.52 -37.53 4.26
N ARG A 116 -18.67 -36.97 3.39
CA ARG A 116 -17.69 -37.74 2.62
C ARG A 116 -16.50 -36.87 2.23
N GLY A 117 -15.31 -37.45 2.43
CA GLY A 117 -14.02 -36.79 2.57
C GLY A 117 -13.65 -35.75 1.53
N ARG A 118 -13.13 -34.61 2.00
CA ARG A 118 -12.50 -33.57 1.18
C ARG A 118 -10.99 -33.78 1.17
N LYS A 119 -10.41 -34.02 -0.01
CA LYS A 119 -9.03 -33.60 -0.34
C LYS A 119 -9.12 -32.14 -0.78
N CYS A 120 -8.38 -31.25 -0.14
CA CYS A 120 -8.21 -29.88 -0.62
C CYS A 120 -7.34 -29.93 -1.88
N LEU A 121 -7.94 -29.71 -3.06
CA LEU A 121 -7.16 -29.48 -4.27
C LEU A 121 -6.66 -28.04 -4.23
N ASN A 122 -5.35 -27.92 -4.22
CA ASN A 122 -4.61 -26.67 -4.35
C ASN A 122 -4.68 -26.25 -5.82
N SER A 123 -5.35 -25.15 -6.14
CA SER A 123 -5.41 -24.64 -7.52
C SER A 123 -4.53 -23.40 -7.63
N ASN A 124 -3.27 -23.63 -8.02
CA ASN A 124 -2.55 -22.71 -8.89
C ASN A 124 -3.12 -22.90 -10.31
N PHE A 125 -3.65 -21.85 -10.92
CA PHE A 125 -3.45 -21.45 -12.32
C PHE A 125 -4.14 -20.10 -12.55
#